data_AF-A0A523RTK4-F1
#
_entry.id   AF-A0A523RTK4-F1
#
_cell.length_a   1.000
_cell.length_b   1.000
_cell.length_c   1.000
_cell.angle_alpha   90.00
_cell.angle_beta   90.00
_cell.angle_gamma   90.00
#
_symmetry.space_group_name_H-M   'P 1'
#
loop_
_entity.id
_entity.type
_entity.pdbx_description
1 polymer ?
#
loop_
_entity_poly.entity_id
_entity_poly.type
_entity_poly.pdbx_seq_one_letter_code
_entity_poly.pdbx_strand_id
1 'polypeptide(L)' 'MDRYKIPRGTTNYKKILSDSSVDAVIICTPPNTHCKIFMDSINSGKHILLEKPMGINSKKIKRMLIVGNYP' A
#
# COMPACT_ATOMS: atom_id res chain seq x y z
N MET A 1 19.89 2.91 2.73
CA MET A 1 19.06 3.81 3.57
C MET A 1 19.60 5.22 3.51
N ASP A 2 20.92 5.39 3.68
CA ASP A 2 21.61 6.68 3.76
C ASP A 2 21.41 7.59 2.54
N ARG A 3 21.41 7.03 1.32
CA ARG A 3 21.16 7.79 0.08
C ARG A 3 19.85 8.58 0.11
N TYR A 4 18.80 8.02 0.70
CA TYR A 4 17.46 8.62 0.76
C TYR A 4 17.09 9.09 2.17
N LYS A 5 18.03 9.03 3.12
CA LYS A 5 17.83 9.37 4.54
C LYS A 5 16.60 8.69 5.16
N ILE A 6 16.30 7.46 4.73
CA ILE A 6 15.20 6.67 5.29
C ILE A 6 15.70 6.02 6.59
N PRO A 7 15.05 6.26 7.74
CA PRO A 7 15.59 5.88 9.05
C PRO A 7 15.64 4.36 9.28
N ARG A 8 14.78 3.59 8.62
CA ARG A 8 14.68 2.13 8.78
C ARG A 8 13.98 1.48 7.60
N GLY A 9 14.22 0.18 7.41
CA GLY A 9 13.46 -0.64 6.46
C GLY A 9 13.44 -2.10 6.83
N THR A 10 12.63 -2.84 6.09
CA THR A 10 12.27 -4.23 6.38
C THR A 10 11.93 -4.94 5.08
N THR A 11 12.12 -6.25 5.04
CA THR A 11 11.65 -7.13 3.96
C THR A 11 10.21 -7.58 4.14
N ASN A 12 9.60 -7.30 5.30
CA ASN A 12 8.20 -7.58 5.59
C ASN A 12 7.41 -6.28 5.76
N TYR A 13 6.66 -5.89 4.74
CA TYR A 13 5.86 -4.64 4.74
C TYR A 13 4.79 -4.61 5.84
N LYS A 14 4.33 -5.77 6.33
CA LYS A 14 3.31 -5.80 7.40
C LYS A 14 3.80 -5.14 8.68
N LYS A 15 5.12 -5.15 8.94
CA LYS A 15 5.72 -4.43 10.06
C LYS A 15 5.56 -2.91 9.93
N ILE A 16 5.54 -2.39 8.71
CA ILE A 16 5.29 -0.96 8.42
C ILE A 16 3.81 -0.65 8.67
N LEU A 17 2.91 -1.54 8.22
CA LEU A 17 1.46 -1.34 8.40
C LEU A 17 1.01 -1.42 9.86
N SER A 18 1.65 -2.24 10.69
CA SER A 18 1.38 -2.32 12.12
C SER A 18 1.97 -1.15 12.93
N ASP A 19 2.81 -0.33 12.32
CA ASP A 19 3.48 0.75 13.01
C ASP A 19 2.54 1.95 13.18
N SER A 20 2.23 2.33 14.42
CA SER A 20 1.36 3.46 14.72
C SER A 20 2.00 4.81 14.39
N SER A 21 3.31 4.88 14.20
CA SER A 21 4.02 6.11 13.82
C SER A 21 3.96 6.41 12.31
N VAL A 22 3.29 5.57 11.52
CA VAL A 22 3.19 5.71 10.06
C VAL A 22 1.75 6.04 9.69
N ASP A 23 1.51 7.23 9.13
CA ASP A 23 0.14 7.65 8.77
C ASP A 23 -0.27 7.22 7.36
N ALA A 24 0.70 7.14 6.44
CA ALA A 24 0.46 6.88 5.03
C ALA A 24 1.52 5.96 4.42
N VAL A 25 1.16 5.27 3.35
CA VAL A 25 2.07 4.40 2.57
C VAL A 25 2.01 4.72 1.08
N ILE A 26 3.17 4.58 0.44
CA ILE A 26 3.29 4.61 -1.03
C ILE A 26 3.56 3.19 -1.51
N ILE A 27 2.71 2.66 -2.38
CA ILE A 27 2.82 1.31 -2.92
C ILE A 27 3.42 1.37 -4.33
N CYS A 28 4.73 1.16 -4.43
CA CYS A 28 5.50 1.12 -5.68
C CYS A 28 6.00 -0.29 -6.06
N THR A 29 5.32 -1.34 -5.60
CA THR A 29 5.69 -2.74 -5.87
C THR A 29 5.22 -3.19 -7.27
N PRO A 30 5.59 -4.39 -7.76
CA PRO A 30 5.06 -4.89 -9.02
C PRO A 30 3.51 -4.99 -9.03
N PRO A 31 2.82 -4.67 -10.16
CA PRO A 31 1.37 -4.49 -10.20
C PRO A 31 0.52 -5.71 -9.77
N ASN A 32 1.06 -6.93 -9.91
CA ASN A 32 0.37 -8.14 -9.46
C ASN A 32 0.18 -8.20 -7.94
N THR A 33 1.00 -7.47 -7.17
CA THR A 33 0.96 -7.39 -5.70
C THR A 33 0.09 -6.27 -5.15
N HIS A 34 -0.19 -5.24 -5.95
CA HIS A 34 -0.88 -4.01 -5.53
C HIS A 34 -2.18 -4.29 -4.78
N CYS A 35 -3.07 -5.11 -5.35
CA CYS A 35 -4.38 -5.37 -4.74
C CYS A 35 -4.26 -5.94 -3.32
N LYS A 36 -3.29 -6.82 -3.05
CA LYS A 36 -3.11 -7.38 -1.71
C LYS A 36 -2.61 -6.32 -0.74
N ILE A 37 -1.55 -5.60 -1.12
CA ILE A 37 -0.91 -4.60 -0.26
C ILE A 37 -1.85 -3.42 -0.01
N PHE A 38 -2.62 -3.00 -1.01
CA PHE A 38 -3.64 -1.96 -0.89
C PHE A 38 -4.70 -2.35 0.13
N MET A 39 -5.28 -3.55 0.01
CA MET A 39 -6.29 -4.02 0.97
C MET A 39 -5.72 -4.15 2.38
N ASP A 40 -4.51 -4.68 2.53
CA ASP A 40 -3.84 -4.77 3.83
C ASP A 40 -3.62 -3.37 4.44
N SER A 41 -3.29 -2.38 3.61
CA SER A 41 -3.04 -1.00 4.05
C SER A 41 -4.32 -0.30 4.48
N ILE A 42 -5.42 -0.46 3.73
CA ILE A 42 -6.75 0.05 4.13
C ILE A 42 -7.17 -0.57 5.45
N ASN A 43 -7.08 -1.90 5.58
CA ASN A 43 -7.47 -2.61 6.80
C ASN A 43 -6.61 -2.20 8.02
N SER A 44 -5.41 -1.68 7.78
CA SER A 44 -4.52 -1.16 8.83
C SER A 44 -4.74 0.33 9.11
N GLY A 45 -5.74 0.96 8.50
CA GLY A 45 -6.09 2.37 8.68
C GLY A 45 -5.09 3.35 8.09
N LYS A 46 -4.26 2.94 7.11
CA LYS A 46 -3.24 3.80 6.50
C LYS A 46 -3.79 4.54 5.29
N HIS A 47 -3.43 5.80 5.12
CA HIS A 47 -3.64 6.50 3.85
C HIS A 47 -2.74 5.90 2.76
N ILE A 48 -3.20 5.89 1.50
CA ILE A 48 -2.52 5.17 0.43
C ILE A 48 -2.33 6.06 -0.79
N LEU A 49 -1.09 6.13 -1.27
CA LEU A 49 -0.77 6.51 -2.65
C LEU A 49 -0.31 5.25 -3.39
N LEU A 50 -0.98 4.91 -4.48
CA LEU A 50 -0.69 3.71 -5.26
C LEU A 50 -0.13 4.09 -6.63
N GLU A 51 1.04 3.54 -6.97
CA GLU A 51 1.61 3.75 -8.31
C GLU A 51 0.79 3.05 -9.41
N LYS A 52 0.86 3.61 -10.62
CA LYS A 52 0.19 3.04 -11.78
C LYS A 52 0.97 1.82 -12.32
N PRO A 53 0.29 0.86 -12.99
CA PRO A 53 -1.17 0.69 -13.04
C PRO A 53 -1.71 0.09 -11.74
N MET A 54 -2.94 0.45 -11.37
CA MET A 54 -3.61 0.03 -10.12
C MET A 54 -3.70 -1.50 -9.92
N GLY A 55 -3.67 -2.26 -11.02
CA GLY A 55 -3.64 -3.72 -10.97
C GLY A 55 -3.59 -4.32 -12.37
N ILE A 56 -3.44 -5.64 -12.44
CA ILE A 56 -3.28 -6.38 -13.70
C ILE A 56 -4.59 -6.77 -14.39
N ASN A 57 -5.75 -6.60 -13.72
CA ASN A 57 -7.04 -6.89 -14.32
C ASN A 57 -8.17 -6.08 -13.67
N SER A 58 -9.26 -5.91 -14.42
CA SER A 58 -10.43 -5.13 -14.01
C SER A 58 -11.11 -5.66 -12.75
N LYS A 59 -11.14 -6.98 -12.54
CA LYS A 59 -11.76 -7.60 -11.36
C LYS A 59 -11.07 -7.16 -10.06
N LYS A 60 -9.74 -7.18 -10.03
CA LYS A 60 -8.94 -6.71 -8.88
C LYS A 60 -9.10 -5.21 -8.65
N ILE A 61 -9.04 -4.43 -9.73
CA ILE A 61 -9.20 -2.97 -9.68
C ILE A 61 -10.58 -2.57 -9.13
N LYS A 62 -11.66 -3.20 -9.62
CA LYS A 62 -13.03 -2.95 -9.12
C LYS A 62 -13.15 -3.19 -7.62
N ARG A 63 -12.53 -4.25 -7.10
CA ARG A 63 -12.51 -4.53 -5.65
C ARG A 63 -11.83 -3.41 -4.85
N MET A 64 -10.74 -2.86 -5.37
CA MET A 64 -9.99 -1.78 -4.71
C MET A 64 -10.76 -0.45 -4.74
N LEU A 65 -11.45 -0.14 -5.84
CA LEU A 65 -12.27 1.08 -5.97
C LEU A 65 -13.45 1.14 -4.99
N ILE A 66 -14.14 0.01 -4.78
CA ILE A 66 -15.26 -0.07 -3.83
C ILE A 66 -14.80 0.34 -2.42
N VAL A 67 -13.59 -0.07 -2.05
CA VAL A 67 -13.03 0.16 -0.72
C VAL A 67 -12.37 1.54 -0.60
N GLY A 68 -11.75 2.04 -1.68
CA GLY A 68 -11.13 3.37 -1.71
C GLY A 68 -12.13 4.54 -1.69
N ASN A 69 -13.42 4.29 -1.89
CA ASN A 69 -14.50 5.27 -1.78
C ASN A 69 -15.09 5.38 -0.36
N TYR A 70 -14.42 4.82 0.66
CA TYR A 70 -14.82 5.09 2.04
C TYR A 70 -14.54 6.59 2.35
N PRO A 71 -15.51 7.33 2.93
CA PRO A 71 -15.41 8.77 3.13
C PRO A 71 -14.21 9.19 3.99
#